data_AF-A0A7C3CL82-F1
#
_entry.id   AF-A0A7C3CL82-F1
#
_cell.length_a   1.000
_cell.length_b   1.000
_cell.length_c   1.000
_cell.angle_alpha   90.00
_cell.angle_beta   90.00
_cell.angle_gamma   90.00
#
_symmetry.space_group_name_H-M   'P 1'
#
loop_
_entity.id
_entity.type
_entity.pdbx_description
1 polymer ?
#
loop_
_entity_poly.entity_id
_entity_poly.type
_entity_poly.pdbx_seq_one_letter_code
_entity_poly.pdbx_strand_id
1 'polypeptide(L)' 'MKKNLFVLLTVSVLAAGCMSASQHASDVRRGMDGDRLTVGTVQREIRVGMTGADVAGVLGSPNIVTKDDLGEV' A
#
# COMPACT_ATOMS: atom_id res chain seq x y z
N MET A 1 -10.33 5.93 -45.31
CA MET A 1 -10.34 4.65 -44.56
C MET A 1 -9.18 4.54 -43.56
N LYS A 2 -7.92 4.80 -43.96
CA LYS A 2 -6.73 4.70 -43.07
C LYS A 2 -6.78 5.63 -41.84
N LYS A 3 -7.32 6.84 -41.98
CA LYS A 3 -7.47 7.82 -40.88
C LYS A 3 -8.48 7.37 -39.81
N ASN A 4 -9.58 6.74 -40.23
CA ASN A 4 -10.58 6.18 -39.30
C ASN A 4 -10.04 4.96 -38.57
N LEU A 5 -9.21 4.15 -39.23
CA LEU A 5 -8.52 3.02 -38.62
C LEU A 5 -7.52 3.46 -37.53
N PHE A 6 -6.78 4.55 -37.79
CA PHE A 6 -5.87 5.13 -36.80
C PHE A 6 -6.61 5.66 -35.58
N VAL A 7 -7.74 6.36 -35.79
CA VAL A 7 -8.58 6.86 -34.69
C VAL A 7 -9.15 5.72 -33.84
N LEU A 8 -9.64 4.64 -34.47
CA LEU A 8 -10.15 3.46 -33.76
C LEU A 8 -9.06 2.77 -32.92
N LEU A 9 -7.84 2.66 -33.46
CA LEU A 9 -6.71 2.07 -32.74
C LEU A 9 -6.35 2.90 -31.50
N THR A 10 -6.28 4.23 -31.64
CA THR A 10 -5.95 5.12 -30.51
C THR A 10 -7.01 5.06 -29.41
N VAL A 11 -8.30 5.02 -29.76
CA VAL A 11 -9.40 4.90 -28.78
C VAL A 11 -9.34 3.57 -28.04
N SER A 12 -9.03 2.47 -28.73
CA SER A 12 -8.93 1.14 -28.11
C SER A 12 -7.79 1.05 -27.09
N VAL A 13 -6.65 1.71 -27.36
CA VAL A 13 -5.51 1.73 -26.45
C VAL A 13 -5.84 2.52 -25.18
N LEU A 14 -6.54 3.65 -25.33
CA LEU A 14 -6.95 4.48 -24.19
C LEU A 14 -7.98 3.79 -23.28
N ALA A 15 -8.87 2.97 -23.85
CA ALA A 15 -9.88 2.23 -23.09
C ALA A 15 -9.30 1.05 -22.28
N ALA A 16 -8.14 0.51 -22.67
CA ALA A 16 -7.52 -0.64 -22.01
C ALA A 16 -6.96 -0.34 -20.60
N GLY A 17 -6.81 0.94 -20.23
CA GLY A 17 -6.33 1.37 -18.91
C GLY A 17 -7.41 1.51 -17.84
N CYS A 18 -8.70 1.37 -18.20
CA CYS A 18 -9.80 1.52 -17.25
C CYS A 18 -9.93 0.28 -16.35
N MET A 19 -9.43 0.36 -15.12
CA MET A 19 -9.68 -0.64 -14.07
C MET A 19 -10.98 -0.32 -13.32
N SER A 20 -11.77 -1.34 -12.97
CA SER A 20 -12.96 -1.14 -12.14
C SER A 20 -12.58 -0.82 -10.69
N ALA A 21 -13.43 -0.04 -10.00
CA ALA A 21 -13.25 0.22 -8.56
C ALA A 21 -13.27 -1.08 -7.73
N SER A 22 -14.04 -2.09 -8.15
CA SER A 22 -14.08 -3.40 -7.51
C SER A 22 -12.75 -4.16 -7.64
N GLN A 23 -12.09 -4.07 -8.79
CA GLN A 23 -10.80 -4.71 -9.04
C GLN A 23 -9.71 -4.03 -8.21
N HIS A 24 -9.67 -2.69 -8.17
CA HIS A 24 -8.77 -1.96 -7.27
C HIS A 24 -8.96 -2.34 -5.80
N ALA A 25 -10.22 -2.37 -5.34
CA ALA A 25 -10.53 -2.71 -3.96
C ALA A 25 -10.16 -4.15 -3.61
N SER A 26 -10.20 -5.07 -4.58
CA SER A 26 -9.71 -6.44 -4.41
C SER A 26 -8.19 -6.49 -4.29
N ASP A 27 -7.46 -5.76 -5.12
CA ASP A 27 -5.99 -5.77 -5.10
C ASP A 27 -5.46 -5.16 -3.79
N VAL A 28 -6.08 -4.06 -3.32
CA VAL A 28 -5.79 -3.47 -2.00
C VAL A 28 -6.08 -4.48 -0.88
N ARG A 29 -7.23 -5.16 -0.92
CA ARG A 29 -7.59 -6.18 0.10
C ARG A 29 -6.61 -7.34 0.13
N ARG A 30 -6.18 -7.84 -1.03
CA ARG A 30 -5.15 -8.89 -1.09
C ARG A 30 -3.83 -8.42 -0.47
N GLY A 31 -3.46 -7.15 -0.63
CA GLY A 31 -2.31 -6.55 0.07
C GLY A 31 -2.48 -6.50 1.59
N MET A 32 -3.71 -6.38 2.09
CA MET A 32 -4.03 -6.38 3.53
C MET A 32 -4.09 -7.77 4.16
N ASP A 33 -4.07 -8.84 3.36
CA ASP A 33 -4.11 -10.23 3.83
C ASP A 33 -2.71 -10.80 4.16
N GLY A 34 -1.64 -10.03 3.98
CA GLY A 34 -0.29 -10.32 4.51
C GLY A 34 -0.20 -10.24 6.04
N ASP A 35 1.01 -10.30 6.60
CA ASP A 35 1.26 -10.26 8.06
C ASP A 35 0.49 -9.12 8.73
N ARG A 36 -0.65 -9.48 9.32
CA ARG A 36 -1.54 -8.51 9.94
C ARG A 36 -0.83 -7.99 11.16
N LEU A 37 -0.61 -6.67 11.19
CA LEU A 37 -0.16 -5.99 12.38
C LEU A 37 -1.23 -6.14 13.47
N THR A 38 -1.01 -7.09 14.36
CA THR A 38 -1.87 -7.31 15.52
C THR A 38 -1.11 -6.97 16.79
N VAL A 39 -1.85 -6.70 17.87
CA VAL A 39 -1.28 -6.57 19.21
C VAL A 39 -0.45 -7.80 19.62
N GLY A 40 -0.90 -9.02 19.24
CA GLY A 40 -0.15 -10.25 19.51
C GLY A 40 1.18 -10.31 18.76
N THR A 41 1.20 -9.91 17.49
CA THR A 41 2.43 -9.84 16.68
C THR A 41 3.42 -8.83 17.27
N VAL A 42 2.93 -7.64 17.66
CA VAL A 42 3.76 -6.59 18.30
C VAL A 42 4.35 -7.10 19.62
N GLN A 43 3.53 -7.69 20.48
CA GLN A 43 3.99 -8.23 21.76
C GLN A 43 4.98 -9.38 21.59
N ARG A 44 4.82 -10.19 20.54
CA ARG A 44 5.72 -11.30 20.23
C ARG A 44 7.07 -10.80 19.72
N GLU A 45 7.09 -9.83 18.82
CA GLU A 45 8.29 -9.46 18.06
C GLU A 45 9.03 -8.21 18.57
N ILE A 46 8.37 -7.29 19.28
CA ILE A 46 8.99 -6.02 19.75
C ILE A 46 9.34 -6.08 21.25
N ARG A 47 10.49 -5.52 21.62
CA ARG A 47 10.95 -5.40 23.01
C ARG A 47 11.42 -3.98 23.31
N VAL A 48 11.30 -3.60 24.58
CA VAL A 48 11.84 -2.32 25.07
C VAL A 48 13.35 -2.29 24.87
N GLY A 49 13.86 -1.19 24.31
CA GLY A 49 15.27 -0.99 24.00
C GLY A 49 15.66 -1.27 22.54
N MET A 50 14.74 -1.77 21.71
CA MET A 50 14.97 -1.86 20.25
C MET A 50 15.08 -0.46 19.63
N THR A 51 15.89 -0.33 18.58
CA THR A 51 15.97 0.93 17.82
C THR A 51 14.73 1.11 16.95
N GLY A 52 14.41 2.35 16.58
CA GLY A 52 13.30 2.62 15.65
C GLY A 52 13.48 1.93 14.29
N ALA A 53 14.72 1.75 13.84
CA ALA A 53 15.03 1.02 12.61
C ALA A 53 14.71 -0.48 12.73
N ASP A 54 15.06 -1.10 13.86
CA ASP A 54 14.76 -2.51 14.12
C ASP A 54 13.24 -2.74 14.18
N VAL A 55 12.52 -1.84 14.87
CA VAL A 55 11.05 -1.88 14.95
C VAL A 55 10.43 -1.73 13.56
N ALA A 56 10.89 -0.77 12.75
CA ALA A 56 10.40 -0.61 11.38
C ALA A 56 10.67 -1.87 10.54
N GLY A 57 11.86 -2.48 10.65
CA GLY A 57 12.19 -3.72 9.95
C GLY A 57 11.26 -4.88 10.32
N VAL A 58 10.92 -5.03 11.59
CA VAL A 58 10.00 -6.07 12.08
C VAL A 58 8.55 -5.82 11.64
N LEU A 59 8.10 -4.56 11.66
CA LEU A 59 6.74 -4.19 11.28
C LEU A 59 6.55 -3.97 9.77
N GLY A 60 7.62 -4.02 8.99
CA GLY A 60 7.62 -3.76 7.55
C GLY A 60 7.54 -2.26 7.21
N SER A 61 6.46 -1.84 6.55
CA SER A 61 6.23 -0.42 6.21
C SER A 61 5.08 0.15 7.03
N PRO A 62 5.25 0.32 8.37
CA PRO A 62 4.24 1.00 9.16
C PRO A 62 4.21 2.49 8.81
N ASN A 63 3.09 3.14 9.09
CA ASN A 63 3.03 4.59 9.08
C ASN A 63 3.83 5.12 10.28
N ILE A 64 4.96 5.79 10.03
CA ILE A 64 5.77 6.42 11.08
C ILE A 64 5.18 7.79 11.41
N VAL A 65 4.77 7.97 12.66
CA VAL A 65 4.36 9.26 13.20
C VAL A 65 5.53 9.82 13.99
N THR A 66 6.05 10.97 13.58
CA THR A 66 7.03 11.72 14.36
C THR A 66 6.30 12.62 15.33
N LYS A 67 6.54 12.44 16.63
CA LYS A 67 6.24 13.45 17.65
C LYS A 67 7.46 14.34 17.83
N ASP A 68 7.23 15.61 18.13
CA ASP A 68 8.31 16.44 18.67
C ASP A 68 8.71 15.96 20.07
N ASP A 69 9.85 16.42 20.56
CA ASP A 69 10.37 16.02 21.88
C ASP A 69 9.43 16.37 23.05
N LEU A 70 8.38 17.16 22.78
CA LEU A 70 7.35 17.60 23.73
C LEU A 70 6.15 16.64 23.80
N GLY A 71 6.08 15.63 22.93
CA GLY A 71 5.12 14.53 23.03
C GLY A 71 3.70 14.87 22.53
N GLU A 72 3.51 16.04 21.95
CA GLU A 72 2.24 16.46 21.34
C GLU A 72 2.07 15.78 19.96
N VAL A 73 0.83 15.45 19.60
CA VAL A 73 0.45 14.83 18.31
C VAL A 73 -0.28 15.82 17.42
#